data_AF-A0A8X6KVF1-F1
#
_entry.id   AF-A0A8X6KVF1-F1
#
_cell.length_a   1.000
_cell.length_b   1.000
_cell.length_c   1.000
_cell.angle_alpha   90.00
_cell.angle_beta   90.00
_cell.angle_gamma   90.00
#
_symmetry.space_group_name_H-M   'P 1'
#
loop_
_entity.id
_entity.type
_entity.pdbx_description
1 polymer ?
#
loop_
_entity_poly.entity_id
_entity_poly.type
_entity_poly.pdbx_seq_one_letter_code
_entity_poly.pdbx_strand_id
1 'polypeptide(L)'
;MGCFDKVLVYNTKRFRAGRGKMRNRRRIQKLGPLVIYHKDQGLTRAFRNIPGIQTLNVKHLNLLRLAPGGHVGRFVIWTEGAFNTLDALYGTWNSNSTLKKNYNLPMHKMKSTDLTRLLKDAGIRKAIRPANTRVDYRIRKKNPLTNVKEMIKLNPYALVHERKKQRLALLLKKRGVAAPEKKKKRKVLL
;
A
#
# COMPACT_ATOMS: atom_id res chain seq x y z
N MET A 1 19.13 10.48 -27.46
CA MET A 1 17.86 10.15 -26.76
C MET A 1 17.68 8.63 -26.73
N GLY A 2 17.99 7.97 -25.61
CA GLY A 2 17.67 6.54 -25.40
C GLY A 2 16.17 6.27 -25.24
N CYS A 3 15.32 6.99 -25.97
CA CYS A 3 13.86 7.03 -25.80
C CYS A 3 13.15 5.85 -26.48
N PHE A 4 13.91 4.92 -27.07
CA PHE A 4 13.42 3.97 -28.03
C PHE A 4 13.82 2.54 -27.67
N ASP A 5 13.06 1.93 -26.78
CA ASP A 5 12.67 0.55 -27.01
C ASP A 5 11.54 0.55 -28.06
N LYS A 6 11.88 0.86 -29.33
CA LYS A 6 10.96 0.70 -30.48
C LYS A 6 10.27 -0.67 -30.42
N VAL A 7 11.04 -1.66 -30.00
CA VAL A 7 10.68 -3.07 -29.86
C VAL A 7 9.39 -3.28 -29.05
N LEU A 8 9.12 -2.49 -28.01
CA LEU A 8 7.99 -2.74 -27.10
C LEU A 8 6.63 -2.59 -27.77
N VAL A 9 6.42 -1.56 -28.59
CA VAL A 9 5.10 -1.39 -29.24
C VAL A 9 4.92 -2.41 -30.36
N TYR A 10 5.93 -2.62 -31.20
CA TYR A 10 5.84 -3.55 -32.33
C TYR A 10 5.56 -4.98 -31.86
N ASN A 11 6.25 -5.46 -30.81
CA ASN A 11 6.06 -6.81 -30.26
C ASN A 11 4.70 -7.03 -29.58
N THR A 12 4.01 -5.96 -29.19
CA THR A 12 2.71 -6.05 -28.51
C THR A 12 1.51 -6.07 -29.45
N LYS A 13 1.74 -5.92 -30.76
CA LYS A 13 0.68 -6.03 -31.76
C LYS A 13 0.13 -7.45 -31.78
N ARG A 14 -1.14 -7.60 -31.41
CA ARG A 14 -1.82 -8.90 -31.41
C ARG A 14 -3.27 -8.79 -31.87
N PHE A 15 -3.85 -9.92 -32.25
CA PHE A 15 -5.28 -10.01 -32.53
C PHE A 15 -6.10 -9.85 -31.25
N ARG A 16 -7.21 -9.11 -31.34
CA ARG A 16 -8.15 -8.95 -30.22
C ARG A 16 -8.90 -10.26 -29.99
N ALA A 17 -9.03 -10.67 -28.74
CA ALA A 17 -9.87 -11.80 -28.36
C ALA A 17 -11.37 -11.47 -28.54
N GLY A 18 -12.17 -12.50 -28.85
CA GLY A 18 -13.64 -12.40 -28.94
C GLY A 18 -14.20 -11.78 -30.23
N ARG A 19 -15.49 -11.42 -30.18
CA ARG A 19 -16.29 -10.97 -31.34
C ARG A 19 -15.92 -9.57 -31.86
N GLY A 20 -15.07 -8.82 -31.15
CA GLY A 20 -14.60 -7.49 -31.56
C GLY A 20 -13.87 -7.49 -32.91
N LYS A 21 -13.31 -8.64 -33.32
CA LYS A 21 -12.67 -8.83 -34.64
C LYS A 21 -13.62 -8.62 -35.81
N MET A 22 -14.91 -8.91 -35.62
CA MET A 22 -15.97 -8.73 -36.64
C MET A 22 -16.48 -7.29 -36.69
N ARG A 23 -16.21 -6.47 -35.65
CA ARG A 23 -16.67 -5.08 -35.53
C ARG A 23 -15.54 -4.08 -35.78
N ASN A 24 -14.70 -4.31 -36.78
CA ASN A 24 -13.58 -3.44 -37.18
C ASN A 24 -12.53 -3.12 -36.08
N ARG A 25 -12.45 -3.93 -35.01
CA ARG A 25 -11.49 -3.77 -33.89
C ARG A 25 -10.56 -4.97 -33.74
N ARG A 26 -10.07 -5.46 -34.89
CA ARG A 26 -9.36 -6.74 -35.02
C ARG A 26 -7.99 -6.79 -34.33
N ARG A 27 -7.23 -5.69 -34.32
CA ARG A 27 -5.88 -5.63 -33.73
C ARG A 27 -5.83 -4.68 -32.54
N ILE A 28 -4.95 -4.98 -31.58
CA ILE A 28 -4.63 -4.14 -30.43
C ILE A 28 -3.12 -4.01 -30.30
N GLN A 29 -2.66 -2.89 -29.74
CA GLN A 29 -1.25 -2.59 -29.50
C GLN A 29 -1.13 -1.68 -28.26
N LYS A 30 0.04 -1.67 -27.61
CA LYS A 30 0.30 -0.72 -26.53
C LYS A 30 0.41 0.71 -27.07
N LEU A 31 0.13 1.68 -26.21
CA LEU A 31 0.38 3.09 -26.48
C LEU A 31 1.86 3.39 -26.22
N GLY A 32 2.46 4.16 -27.13
CA GLY A 32 3.83 4.63 -27.02
C GLY A 32 3.90 6.07 -26.50
N PRO A 33 5.04 6.75 -26.72
CA PRO A 33 5.24 8.13 -26.28
C PRO A 33 4.22 9.07 -26.91
N LEU A 34 3.95 10.16 -26.19
CA LEU A 34 3.18 11.29 -26.68
C LEU A 34 4.13 12.45 -26.99
N VAL A 35 4.17 12.90 -28.24
CA VAL A 35 4.96 14.06 -28.67
C VAL A 35 4.08 15.30 -28.68
N ILE A 36 4.46 16.33 -27.92
CA ILE A 36 3.71 17.58 -27.84
C ILE A 36 4.50 18.70 -28.50
N TYR A 37 3.83 19.40 -29.41
CA TYR A 37 4.41 20.46 -30.23
C TYR A 37 3.57 21.74 -30.14
N HIS A 38 4.20 22.88 -30.51
CA HIS A 38 3.51 24.16 -30.58
C HIS A 38 3.01 24.49 -32.01
N LYS A 39 3.92 24.45 -32.99
CA LYS A 39 3.64 24.64 -34.42
C LYS A 39 3.90 23.34 -35.17
N ASP A 40 3.03 22.99 -36.11
CA ASP A 40 3.23 21.81 -36.97
C ASP A 40 3.99 22.22 -38.23
N GLN A 41 5.27 21.85 -38.31
CA GLN A 41 6.12 22.02 -39.48
C GLN A 41 6.36 20.66 -40.18
N GLY A 42 5.31 19.85 -40.30
CA GLY A 42 5.40 18.48 -40.84
C GLY A 42 5.68 17.40 -39.80
N LEU A 43 5.72 17.77 -38.51
CA LEU A 43 5.96 16.86 -37.40
C LEU A 43 4.88 15.78 -37.33
N THR A 44 3.60 16.16 -37.50
CA THR A 44 2.50 15.19 -37.50
C THR A 44 2.66 14.16 -38.62
N ARG A 45 3.13 14.59 -39.81
CA ARG A 45 3.34 13.70 -40.96
C ARG A 45 4.52 12.75 -40.75
N ALA A 46 5.59 13.22 -40.10
CA ALA A 46 6.76 12.41 -39.80
C ALA A 46 6.44 11.29 -38.79
N PHE A 47 5.70 11.60 -37.73
CA PHE A 47 5.46 10.65 -36.63
C PHE A 47 4.22 9.75 -36.81
N ARG A 48 3.27 10.10 -37.68
CA ARG A 48 2.01 9.33 -37.83
C ARG A 48 2.20 7.87 -38.26
N ASN A 49 3.27 7.57 -38.99
CA ASN A 49 3.51 6.23 -39.52
C ASN A 49 4.14 5.29 -38.48
N ILE A 50 4.62 5.83 -37.36
CA ILE A 50 5.25 5.03 -36.31
C ILE A 50 4.15 4.54 -35.35
N PRO A 51 3.98 3.22 -35.15
CA PRO A 51 2.92 2.68 -34.32
C PRO A 51 3.11 3.08 -32.85
N GLY A 52 1.99 3.40 -32.19
CA GLY A 52 1.95 3.77 -30.77
C GLY A 52 2.34 5.20 -30.46
N ILE A 53 3.06 5.89 -31.35
CA ILE A 53 3.36 7.32 -31.18
C ILE A 53 2.10 8.13 -31.45
N GLN A 54 1.85 9.11 -30.59
CA GLN A 54 0.77 10.08 -30.79
C GLN A 54 1.36 11.47 -30.72
N THR A 55 0.77 12.39 -31.49
CA THR A 55 1.17 13.79 -31.52
C THR A 55 0.01 14.65 -31.00
N LEU A 56 0.31 15.68 -30.21
CA LEU A 56 -0.67 16.65 -29.71
C LEU A 56 -0.14 18.07 -29.81
N ASN A 57 -1.03 19.03 -30.05
CA ASN A 57 -0.71 20.44 -29.95
C ASN A 57 -0.84 20.90 -28.49
N VAL A 58 0.12 21.68 -28.01
CA VAL A 58 0.12 22.27 -26.65
C VAL A 58 -1.11 23.11 -26.34
N LYS A 59 -1.71 23.78 -27.33
CA LYS A 59 -2.94 24.56 -27.13
C LYS A 59 -4.17 23.68 -26.89
N HIS A 60 -4.14 22.46 -27.42
CA HIS A 60 -5.27 21.52 -27.44
C HIS A 60 -4.89 20.21 -26.76
N LEU A 61 -4.42 20.29 -25.51
CA LEU A 61 -4.12 19.11 -24.70
C LEU A 61 -5.40 18.33 -24.41
N ASN A 62 -5.35 17.01 -24.64
CA ASN A 62 -6.48 16.12 -24.44
C ASN A 62 -6.18 15.14 -23.30
N LEU A 63 -7.05 15.12 -22.28
CA LEU A 63 -6.95 14.24 -21.13
C LEU A 63 -6.93 12.75 -21.52
N LEU A 64 -7.75 12.33 -22.50
CA LEU A 64 -7.82 10.93 -22.94
C LEU A 64 -6.51 10.42 -23.56
N ARG A 65 -5.73 11.35 -24.12
CA ARG A 65 -4.42 11.06 -24.72
C ARG A 65 -3.32 11.15 -23.66
N LEU A 66 -3.40 12.07 -22.71
CA LEU A 66 -2.44 12.20 -21.61
C LEU A 66 -2.55 11.05 -20.60
N ALA A 67 -3.76 10.67 -20.23
CA ALA A 67 -4.06 9.63 -19.24
C ALA A 67 -4.95 8.53 -19.84
N PRO A 68 -4.42 7.68 -20.74
CA PRO A 68 -5.19 6.63 -21.38
C PRO A 68 -5.69 5.62 -20.33
N GLY A 69 -6.99 5.35 -20.32
CA GLY A 69 -7.62 4.47 -19.33
C GLY A 69 -7.67 5.05 -17.91
N GLY A 70 -7.40 6.35 -17.73
CA GLY A 70 -7.40 7.01 -16.43
C GLY A 70 -6.08 6.91 -15.65
N HIS A 71 -5.06 6.25 -16.20
CA HIS A 71 -3.74 6.18 -15.56
C HIS A 71 -2.90 7.42 -15.89
N VAL A 72 -2.39 8.09 -14.86
CA VAL A 72 -1.43 9.20 -14.99
C VAL A 72 -0.01 8.69 -15.26
N GLY A 73 0.86 9.55 -15.79
CA GLY A 73 2.28 9.21 -15.99
C GLY A 73 2.60 8.59 -17.35
N ARG A 74 1.88 8.97 -18.42
CA ARG A 74 2.30 8.62 -19.78
C ARG A 74 3.64 9.29 -20.11
N PHE A 75 4.51 8.61 -20.84
CA PHE A 75 5.77 9.19 -21.31
C PHE A 75 5.49 10.27 -22.38
N VAL A 76 5.82 11.52 -22.07
CA VAL A 76 5.59 12.70 -22.91
C VAL A 76 6.92 13.32 -23.32
N ILE A 77 7.06 13.62 -24.61
CA ILE A 77 8.21 14.31 -25.21
C ILE A 77 7.72 15.71 -25.60
N TRP A 78 8.37 16.74 -25.08
CA TRP A 78 8.05 18.14 -25.36
C TRP A 78 9.05 18.71 -26.35
N THR A 79 8.57 19.47 -27.35
CA THR A 79 9.44 20.39 -28.08
C THR A 79 9.68 21.65 -27.24
N GLU A 80 10.81 22.31 -27.44
CA GLU A 80 11.18 23.53 -26.71
C GLU A 80 10.06 24.59 -26.75
N GLY A 81 9.59 24.92 -27.96
CA GLY A 81 8.51 25.90 -28.13
C GLY A 81 7.19 25.47 -27.47
N ALA A 82 6.91 24.16 -27.38
CA ALA A 82 5.74 23.68 -26.64
C ALA A 82 5.91 23.88 -25.14
N PHE A 83 7.10 23.57 -24.61
CA PHE A 83 7.40 23.70 -23.19
C PHE A 83 7.30 25.17 -22.72
N ASN A 84 7.87 26.10 -23.48
CA ASN A 84 7.82 27.53 -23.15
C ASN A 84 6.39 28.10 -23.15
N THR A 85 5.51 27.54 -23.99
CA THR A 85 4.11 28.01 -24.07
C THR A 85 3.22 27.52 -22.94
N LEU A 86 3.65 26.56 -22.12
CA LEU A 86 2.87 26.06 -20.99
C LEU A 86 2.64 27.13 -19.93
N ASP A 87 3.66 27.95 -19.65
CA ASP A 87 3.58 29.01 -18.66
C ASP A 87 2.55 30.07 -19.07
N ALA A 88 2.52 30.47 -20.34
CA ALA A 88 1.46 31.34 -20.88
C ALA A 88 0.06 30.69 -20.81
N LEU A 89 -0.02 29.35 -20.95
CA LEU A 89 -1.29 28.63 -21.04
C LEU A 89 -1.94 28.36 -19.68
N TYR A 90 -1.14 28.08 -18.65
CA TYR A 90 -1.63 27.72 -17.32
C TYR A 90 -1.24 28.73 -16.23
N GLY A 91 -0.20 29.53 -16.43
CA GLY A 91 0.34 30.46 -15.45
C GLY A 91 1.14 29.77 -14.34
N THR A 92 1.47 30.56 -13.32
CA THR A 92 2.02 30.08 -12.04
C THR A 92 1.03 30.39 -10.92
N TRP A 93 1.28 29.94 -9.68
CA TRP A 93 0.42 30.33 -8.55
C TRP A 93 0.39 31.85 -8.31
N ASN A 94 1.44 32.58 -8.71
CA ASN A 94 1.57 34.03 -8.53
C ASN A 94 1.09 34.84 -9.74
N SER A 95 1.00 34.22 -10.92
CA SER A 95 0.64 34.89 -12.18
C SER A 95 -0.45 34.12 -12.92
N ASN A 96 -1.57 34.79 -13.20
CA ASN A 96 -2.70 34.17 -13.90
C ASN A 96 -2.32 33.78 -15.35
N SER A 97 -3.06 32.82 -15.92
CA SER A 97 -2.86 32.43 -17.32
C SER A 97 -3.20 33.56 -18.29
N THR A 98 -2.38 33.75 -19.33
CA THR A 98 -2.64 34.76 -20.36
C THR A 98 -3.58 34.25 -21.45
N LEU A 99 -3.49 32.97 -21.81
CA LEU A 99 -4.29 32.37 -22.89
C LEU A 99 -5.68 31.90 -22.44
N LYS A 100 -5.85 31.57 -21.16
CA LYS A 100 -7.13 31.12 -20.61
C LYS A 100 -7.74 32.23 -19.76
N LYS A 101 -9.02 32.51 -20.01
CA LYS A 101 -9.76 33.50 -19.23
C LYS A 101 -10.11 32.93 -17.86
N ASN A 102 -9.90 33.72 -16.81
CA ASN A 102 -10.28 33.42 -15.42
C ASN A 102 -9.78 32.05 -14.92
N TYR A 103 -8.56 31.67 -15.29
CA TYR A 103 -7.95 30.41 -14.88
C TYR A 103 -6.66 30.66 -14.09
N ASN A 104 -6.49 29.89 -13.01
CA ASN A 104 -5.25 29.78 -12.25
C ASN A 104 -5.09 28.31 -11.79
N LEU A 105 -3.88 27.92 -11.42
CA LEU A 105 -3.55 26.61 -10.91
C LEU A 105 -4.29 26.34 -9.58
N PRO A 106 -4.75 25.09 -9.35
CA PRO A 106 -5.35 24.71 -8.08
C PRO A 106 -4.31 24.79 -6.95
N MET A 107 -4.78 25.24 -5.79
CA MET A 107 -3.95 25.27 -4.57
C MET A 107 -3.76 23.86 -4.02
N HIS A 108 -2.53 23.54 -3.63
CA HIS A 108 -2.24 22.28 -2.95
C HIS A 108 -2.87 22.27 -1.56
N LYS A 109 -3.43 21.13 -1.13
CA LYS A 109 -4.00 20.98 0.22
C LYS A 109 -2.91 20.91 1.31
N MET A 110 -1.75 20.37 0.98
CA MET A 110 -0.58 20.26 1.88
C MET A 110 0.64 20.86 1.19
N LYS A 111 1.37 21.74 1.88
CA LYS A 111 2.57 22.39 1.35
C LYS A 111 3.73 21.41 1.17
N SER A 112 3.91 20.49 2.11
CA SER A 112 4.88 19.40 2.04
C SER A 112 4.12 18.08 1.95
N THR A 113 4.42 17.27 0.93
CA THR A 113 3.91 15.91 0.75
C THR A 113 4.83 14.85 1.36
N ASP A 114 6.02 15.23 1.82
CA ASP A 114 6.96 14.29 2.45
C ASP A 114 6.59 14.08 3.92
N LEU A 115 5.71 13.10 4.15
CA LEU A 115 5.32 12.68 5.50
C LEU A 115 6.50 12.11 6.29
N THR A 116 7.46 11.46 5.64
CA THR A 116 8.57 10.81 6.35
C THR A 116 9.48 11.84 7.00
N ARG A 117 9.74 12.96 6.31
CA ARG A 117 10.47 14.10 6.88
C ARG A 117 9.68 14.75 8.00
N LEU A 118 8.38 15.00 7.80
CA LEU A 118 7.52 15.61 8.82
C LEU A 118 7.46 14.76 10.10
N LEU A 119 7.27 13.45 10.00
CA LEU A 119 7.22 12.55 11.17
C LEU A 119 8.57 12.38 11.86
N LYS A 120 9.67 12.65 11.15
CA LYS A 120 11.03 12.62 11.72
C LYS A 120 11.46 13.95 12.32
N ASP A 121 10.67 15.01 12.14
CA ASP A 121 11.00 16.33 12.63
C ASP A 121 11.12 16.35 14.17
N ALA A 122 12.13 17.06 14.67
CA ALA A 122 12.46 17.08 16.09
C ALA A 122 11.36 17.74 16.93
N GLY A 123 10.69 18.76 16.39
CA GLY A 123 9.59 19.45 17.08
C GLY A 123 8.40 18.52 17.31
N ILE A 124 8.02 17.77 16.27
CA ILE A 124 6.93 16.78 16.33
C ILE A 124 7.32 15.62 17.26
N ARG A 125 8.52 15.07 17.14
CA ARG A 125 8.98 13.95 17.97
C ARG A 125 9.08 14.30 19.45
N LYS A 126 9.43 15.54 19.79
CA LYS A 126 9.48 16.01 21.17
C LYS A 126 8.09 16.07 21.81
N ALA A 127 7.05 16.38 21.02
CA ALA A 127 5.68 16.49 21.52
C ALA A 127 4.96 15.14 21.63
N ILE A 128 5.38 14.12 20.89
CA ILE A 128 4.71 12.82 20.82
C ILE A 128 5.19 11.87 21.94
N ARG A 129 4.26 11.06 22.46
CA ARG A 129 4.56 10.00 23.44
C ARG A 129 5.32 8.83 22.78
N PRO A 130 6.17 8.09 23.51
CA PRO A 130 6.86 6.93 22.95
C PRO A 130 5.86 5.88 22.43
N ALA A 131 6.23 5.20 21.34
CA ALA A 131 5.39 4.17 20.74
C ALA A 131 5.27 2.95 21.67
N ASN A 132 4.05 2.50 21.93
CA ASN A 132 3.83 1.22 22.61
C ASN A 132 3.86 0.10 21.57
N THR A 133 4.95 -0.65 21.53
CA THR A 133 5.15 -1.78 20.60
C THR A 133 4.67 -3.11 21.17
N ARG A 134 4.13 -3.12 22.40
CA ARG A 134 3.64 -4.34 23.04
C ARG A 134 2.34 -4.80 22.39
N VAL A 135 2.38 -5.97 21.77
CA VAL A 135 1.20 -6.67 21.27
C VAL A 135 0.79 -7.73 22.29
N ASP A 136 -0.33 -7.51 22.98
CA ASP A 136 -0.88 -8.50 23.91
C ASP A 136 -1.74 -9.51 23.14
N TYR A 137 -1.26 -10.75 23.05
CA TYR A 137 -2.00 -11.85 22.45
C TYR A 137 -2.95 -12.48 23.46
N ARG A 138 -4.07 -13.02 22.96
CA ARG A 138 -5.00 -13.80 23.80
C ARG A 138 -4.30 -15.03 24.35
N ILE A 139 -4.04 -15.01 25.66
CA ILE A 139 -3.44 -16.14 26.36
C ILE A 139 -4.50 -17.25 26.47
N ARG A 140 -4.14 -18.48 26.05
CA ARG A 140 -5.01 -19.66 26.29
C ARG A 140 -5.10 -19.91 27.78
N LYS A 141 -6.32 -19.91 28.33
CA LYS A 141 -6.57 -20.20 29.74
C LYS A 141 -6.22 -21.66 30.04
N LYS A 142 -5.14 -21.88 30.79
CA LYS A 142 -4.76 -23.20 31.29
C LYS A 142 -5.62 -23.53 32.50
N ASN A 143 -6.05 -24.78 32.63
CA ASN A 143 -6.83 -25.21 33.79
C ASN A 143 -5.89 -25.35 35.02
N PRO A 144 -6.08 -24.61 36.12
CA PRO A 144 -5.21 -24.67 37.29
C PRO A 144 -5.25 -26.01 38.02
N LEU A 145 -6.38 -26.71 37.98
CA LEU A 145 -6.52 -28.00 38.67
C LEU A 145 -5.69 -29.11 38.01
N THR A 146 -5.40 -28.97 36.72
CA THR A 146 -4.54 -29.90 35.98
C THR A 146 -3.14 -29.36 35.76
N ASN A 147 -2.94 -28.03 35.80
CA ASN A 147 -1.65 -27.39 35.62
C ASN A 147 -1.12 -26.76 36.92
N VAL A 148 -0.17 -27.47 37.56
CA VAL A 148 0.42 -27.06 38.85
C VAL A 148 1.07 -25.68 38.78
N LYS A 149 1.73 -25.30 37.67
CA LYS A 149 2.36 -23.99 37.54
C LYS A 149 1.33 -22.86 37.50
N GLU A 150 0.21 -23.09 36.81
CA GLU A 150 -0.89 -22.12 36.77
C GLU A 150 -1.57 -22.01 38.15
N MET A 151 -1.73 -23.13 38.87
CA MET A 151 -2.23 -23.11 40.25
C MET A 151 -1.32 -22.32 41.19
N ILE A 152 0.01 -22.53 41.10
CA ILE A 152 0.97 -21.81 41.94
C ILE A 152 0.98 -20.32 41.60
N LYS A 153 0.88 -19.98 40.30
CA LYS A 153 0.80 -18.58 39.82
C LYS A 153 -0.43 -17.86 40.39
N LEU A 154 -1.56 -18.56 40.49
CA LEU A 154 -2.80 -18.01 41.04
C LEU A 154 -2.85 -18.05 42.57
N ASN A 155 -2.32 -19.11 43.17
CA ASN A 155 -2.32 -19.35 44.62
C ASN A 155 -0.99 -19.97 45.08
N PRO A 156 -0.04 -19.16 45.59
CA PRO A 156 1.25 -19.67 46.06
C PRO A 156 1.12 -20.58 47.29
N TYR A 157 0.07 -20.44 48.10
CA TYR A 157 -0.17 -21.31 49.26
C TYR A 157 -0.47 -22.77 48.86
N ALA A 158 -0.95 -23.01 47.64
CA ALA A 158 -1.21 -24.37 47.13
C ALA A 158 0.04 -25.27 47.23
N LEU A 159 1.24 -24.70 47.01
CA LEU A 159 2.50 -25.42 47.12
C LEU A 159 2.85 -25.75 48.58
N VAL A 160 2.59 -24.84 49.52
CA VAL A 160 2.78 -25.10 50.96
C VAL A 160 1.82 -26.19 51.44
N HIS A 161 0.56 -26.12 50.98
CA HIS A 161 -0.46 -27.12 51.32
C HIS A 161 -0.09 -28.51 50.80
N GLU A 162 0.31 -28.62 49.52
CA GLU A 162 0.77 -29.89 48.95
C GLU A 162 2.05 -30.41 49.63
N ARG A 163 3.00 -29.54 50.01
CA ARG A 163 4.19 -29.94 50.80
C ARG A 163 3.82 -30.45 52.19
N LYS A 164 2.93 -29.76 52.91
CA LYS A 164 2.43 -30.20 54.22
C LYS A 164 1.76 -31.58 54.10
N LYS A 165 0.96 -31.77 53.05
CA LYS A 165 0.30 -33.05 52.75
C LYS A 165 1.28 -34.17 52.41
N GLN A 166 2.30 -33.90 51.60
CA GLN A 166 3.35 -34.87 51.29
C GLN A 166 4.16 -35.25 52.53
N ARG A 167 4.54 -34.26 53.36
CA ARG A 167 5.23 -34.46 54.63
C ARG A 167 4.38 -35.32 55.57
N LEU A 168 3.09 -35.03 55.70
CA LEU A 168 2.16 -35.82 56.51
C LEU A 168 2.04 -37.26 55.97
N ALA A 169 1.91 -37.44 54.66
CA ALA A 169 1.84 -38.77 54.03
C ALA A 169 3.11 -39.60 54.26
N LEU A 170 4.30 -39.00 54.20
CA LEU A 170 5.57 -39.67 54.48
C LEU A 170 5.66 -40.12 55.94
N LEU A 171 5.19 -39.29 56.89
CA LEU A 171 5.10 -39.64 58.31
C LEU A 171 4.13 -40.81 58.55
N LEU A 172 2.97 -40.83 57.90
CA LEU A 172 1.99 -41.92 58.00
C LEU A 172 2.55 -43.24 57.43
N LYS A 173 3.24 -43.19 56.29
CA LYS A 173 3.90 -44.37 55.70
C LYS A 173 4.97 -44.95 56.62
N LYS A 174 5.78 -44.12 57.28
CA LYS A 174 6.76 -44.56 58.29
C LYS A 174 6.11 -45.24 59.51
N ARG A 175 4.88 -44.85 59.85
CA ARG A 175 4.09 -45.41 60.96
C ARG A 175 3.31 -46.68 60.58
N GLY A 176 3.39 -47.16 59.33
CA GLY A 176 2.72 -48.38 58.88
C GLY A 176 1.19 -48.27 58.70
N VAL A 177 0.62 -47.07 58.81
CA VAL A 177 -0.84 -46.84 58.68
C VAL A 177 -1.19 -46.49 57.23
N ALA A 178 -2.21 -47.13 56.67
CA ALA A 178 -2.68 -46.86 55.31
C ALA A 178 -3.15 -45.39 55.16
N ALA A 179 -2.77 -44.74 54.07
CA ALA A 179 -3.21 -43.37 53.80
C ALA A 179 -4.73 -43.35 53.53
N PRO A 180 -5.47 -42.32 54.00
CA PRO A 180 -6.91 -42.24 53.74
C PRO A 180 -7.16 -42.17 52.23
N GLU A 181 -7.98 -43.09 51.72
CA GLU A 181 -8.34 -43.16 50.30
C GLU A 181 -9.02 -41.86 49.86
N LYS A 182 -8.56 -41.30 48.72
CA LYS A 182 -9.25 -40.16 48.10
C LYS A 182 -10.58 -40.65 47.55
N LYS A 183 -11.70 -40.21 48.15
CA LYS A 183 -13.05 -40.40 47.59
C LYS A 183 -13.07 -39.94 46.12
N LYS A 184 -13.29 -40.88 45.18
CA LYS A 184 -13.47 -40.58 43.76
C LYS A 184 -14.69 -39.66 43.64
N LYS A 185 -14.51 -38.42 43.21
CA LYS A 185 -15.64 -37.53 42.87
C LYS A 185 -16.40 -38.16 41.70
N ARG A 186 -17.70 -38.40 41.85
CA ARG A 186 -18.58 -38.84 40.76
C ARG A 186 -18.46 -37.83 39.61
N LYS A 187 -18.16 -38.29 38.39
CA LYS A 187 -18.28 -37.44 37.20
C LYS A 187 -19.75 -37.03 37.08
N VAL A 188 -20.05 -35.76 37.31
CA VAL A 188 -21.33 -35.19 36.88
C VAL A 188 -21.19 -35.02 35.37
N LEU A 189 -21.92 -35.84 34.61
CA LEU A 189 -22.11 -35.66 33.17
C LEU A 189 -23.01 -34.44 32.97
N LEU A 190 -22.44 -33.39 32.39
CA LEU A 190 -23.12 -32.32 31.69
C LEU A 190 -22.35 -32.09 30.38
#